data_AF-A0A8J3VXH4-F1
#
_entry.id   AF-A0A8J3VXH4-F1
#
_cell.length_a   1.000
_cell.length_b   1.000
_cell.length_c   1.000
_cell.angle_alpha   90.00
_cell.angle_beta   90.00
_cell.angle_gamma   90.00
#
_symmetry.space_group_name_H-M   'P 1'
#
loop_
_entity.id
_entity.type
_entity.pdbx_description
1 polymer ?
#
loop_
_entity_poly.entity_id
_entity_poly.type
_entity_poly.pdbx_seq_one_letter_code
_entity_poly.pdbx_strand_id
1 'polypeptide(L)'
;MKITYPVPAETTSVFVVVTDRTPTELSSIVPWRMGRPHRRTAMEALGTPRLELEAFRAAQSPWRRMDLDGDDIRKQVRRARHHIVVSSIAPVTAQPEAAQVARAAARGVAEAYHGVIVDPLTGTALTHCPQCPGERQEFRLGDDWLGWTSEVDETGSCPPWEPAASGLCSCLRVTTRGLRRFGLPEIMLDGAACAHSLCTVDILRAVADRLLLGHLDWITGHPGAPCRTIGEHLRIGQADFAVFSGSPDLDDEPFRVRLTRDAADRSCLRIGPPDGFDGTVNDWLCRTPGILAA
;
A
#
# COMPACT_ATOMS: atom_id res chain seq x y z
N MET A 1 -26.51 5.98 -3.06
CA MET A 1 -25.72 7.23 -2.86
C MET A 1 -24.45 7.18 -3.69
N LYS A 2 -23.76 8.31 -3.91
CA LYS A 2 -22.48 8.38 -4.63
C LYS A 2 -21.41 9.02 -3.75
N ILE A 3 -20.16 8.61 -3.92
CA ILE A 3 -18.99 9.14 -3.22
C ILE A 3 -18.11 9.83 -4.25
N THR A 4 -17.73 11.08 -3.98
CA THR A 4 -16.76 11.82 -4.78
C THR A 4 -15.47 12.01 -3.99
N TYR A 5 -14.31 11.88 -4.61
CA TYR A 5 -13.02 12.20 -3.99
C TYR A 5 -12.12 12.95 -4.99
N PRO A 6 -11.19 13.79 -4.50
CA PRO A 6 -10.24 14.49 -5.36
C PRO A 6 -9.24 13.51 -5.97
N VAL A 7 -8.82 13.79 -7.20
CA VAL A 7 -7.76 13.08 -7.91
C VAL A 7 -6.63 14.08 -8.14
N PRO A 8 -5.42 13.82 -7.62
CA PRO A 8 -4.33 14.75 -7.79
C PRO A 8 -3.83 14.77 -9.24
N ALA A 9 -3.33 15.91 -9.71
CA ALA A 9 -2.73 16.00 -11.04
C ALA A 9 -1.45 15.14 -11.13
N GLU A 10 -0.66 15.16 -10.05
CA GLU A 10 0.60 14.44 -9.91
C GLU A 10 0.65 13.68 -8.59
N THR A 11 1.43 12.62 -8.57
CA THR A 11 1.65 11.75 -7.42
C THR A 11 3.14 11.64 -7.17
N THR A 12 3.52 11.46 -5.91
CA THR A 12 4.91 11.24 -5.51
C THR A 12 5.08 9.84 -4.97
N SER A 13 6.04 9.10 -5.51
CA SER A 13 6.56 7.87 -4.94
C SER A 13 7.95 8.12 -4.39
N VAL A 14 8.26 7.52 -3.23
CA VAL A 14 9.58 7.64 -2.60
C VAL A 14 9.99 6.30 -2.02
N PHE A 15 11.25 5.96 -2.22
CA PHE A 15 11.92 4.80 -1.63
C PHE A 15 13.24 5.24 -1.03
N VAL A 16 13.61 4.66 0.11
CA VAL A 16 14.84 4.99 0.81
C VAL A 16 15.67 3.73 0.92
N VAL A 17 16.83 3.72 0.26
CA VAL A 17 17.81 2.64 0.41
C VAL A 17 18.77 2.99 1.54
N VAL A 18 18.73 2.21 2.61
CA VAL A 18 19.62 2.35 3.76
C VAL A 18 20.85 1.47 3.58
N THR A 19 22.05 2.05 3.69
CA THR A 19 23.31 1.33 3.45
C THR A 19 24.45 1.90 4.28
N ASP A 20 25.43 1.03 4.59
CA ASP A 20 26.70 1.44 5.20
C ASP A 20 27.79 1.77 4.18
N ARG A 21 27.56 1.46 2.90
CA ARG A 21 28.49 1.78 1.82
C ARG A 21 28.40 3.25 1.44
N THR A 22 29.52 3.84 1.02
CA THR A 22 29.56 5.21 0.52
C THR A 22 29.01 5.24 -0.91
N PRO A 23 27.94 5.99 -1.19
CA PRO A 23 27.40 6.09 -2.54
C PRO A 23 28.35 6.86 -3.46
N THR A 24 28.61 6.36 -4.66
CA THR A 24 29.42 7.03 -5.70
C THR A 24 28.80 6.81 -7.08
N GLU A 25 28.53 7.87 -7.82
CA GLU A 25 27.97 7.81 -9.19
C GLU A 25 26.66 6.99 -9.33
N LEU A 26 25.61 7.40 -8.60
CA LEU A 26 24.29 6.74 -8.63
C LEU A 26 23.69 6.64 -10.03
N SER A 27 23.70 7.74 -10.79
CA SER A 27 23.11 7.81 -12.13
C SER A 27 23.81 6.91 -13.15
N SER A 28 25.12 6.69 -12.99
CA SER A 28 25.91 5.81 -13.85
C SER A 28 25.66 4.33 -13.58
N ILE A 29 25.34 3.94 -12.34
CA ILE A 29 25.30 2.52 -11.92
C ILE A 29 23.89 1.93 -12.02
N VAL A 30 22.86 2.71 -11.66
CA VAL A 30 21.50 2.18 -11.48
C VAL A 30 20.91 1.59 -12.77
N PRO A 31 20.98 2.24 -13.95
CA PRO A 31 20.42 1.66 -15.17
C PRO A 31 20.95 0.26 -15.50
N TRP A 32 22.21 -0.04 -15.18
CA TRP A 32 22.82 -1.35 -15.44
C TRP A 32 22.37 -2.44 -14.47
N ARG A 33 21.98 -2.06 -13.24
CA ARG A 33 21.51 -2.95 -12.17
C ARG A 33 20.00 -3.15 -12.18
N MET A 34 19.27 -2.32 -12.93
CA MET A 34 17.83 -2.50 -13.07
C MET A 34 17.48 -3.70 -13.97
N GLY A 35 16.42 -4.41 -13.58
CA GLY A 35 15.77 -5.41 -14.42
C GLY A 35 15.35 -4.81 -15.77
N ARG A 36 15.40 -5.62 -16.83
CA ARG A 36 15.13 -5.18 -18.21
C ARG A 36 13.78 -4.47 -18.42
N PRO A 37 12.65 -4.88 -17.79
CA PRO A 37 11.33 -4.30 -18.12
C PRO A 37 11.25 -2.79 -17.93
N HIS A 38 11.90 -2.26 -16.89
CA HIS A 38 11.78 -0.86 -16.48
C HIS A 38 12.98 0.00 -16.86
N ARG A 39 14.04 -0.61 -17.40
CA ARG A 39 15.33 0.06 -17.62
C ARG A 39 15.24 1.24 -18.57
N ARG A 40 14.55 1.08 -19.71
CA ARG A 40 14.44 2.14 -20.72
C ARG A 40 13.70 3.35 -20.16
N THR A 41 12.53 3.14 -19.58
CA THR A 41 11.73 4.21 -18.96
C THR A 41 12.51 4.91 -17.84
N ALA A 42 13.27 4.15 -17.04
CA ALA A 42 14.15 4.73 -16.02
C ALA A 42 15.26 5.61 -16.61
N MET A 43 15.92 5.17 -17.68
CA MET A 43 16.97 5.96 -18.35
C MET A 43 16.43 7.27 -18.93
N GLU A 44 15.21 7.25 -19.47
CA GLU A 44 14.55 8.45 -20.00
C GLU A 44 14.10 9.41 -18.90
N ALA A 45 13.73 8.89 -17.72
CA ALA A 45 13.26 9.69 -16.59
C ALA A 45 14.41 10.22 -15.71
N LEU A 46 15.58 9.57 -15.73
CA LEU A 46 16.70 9.85 -14.82
C LEU A 46 17.22 11.29 -14.98
N GLY A 47 17.38 11.98 -13.86
CA GLY A 47 17.84 13.38 -13.86
C GLY A 47 16.72 14.38 -14.16
N THR A 48 15.47 13.92 -14.13
CA THR A 48 14.27 14.75 -14.15
C THR A 48 13.44 14.46 -12.89
N PRO A 49 12.45 15.30 -12.53
CA PRO A 49 11.55 15.01 -11.40
C PRO A 49 10.81 13.66 -11.50
N ARG A 50 10.73 13.06 -12.71
CA ARG A 50 10.13 11.75 -12.91
C ARG A 50 10.96 10.61 -12.31
N LEU A 51 12.26 10.81 -12.12
CA LEU A 51 13.13 9.89 -11.40
C LEU A 51 14.40 10.60 -10.91
N GLU A 52 14.45 10.89 -9.61
CA GLU A 52 15.58 11.54 -8.94
C GLU A 52 16.22 10.61 -7.91
N LEU A 53 17.54 10.69 -7.79
CA LEU A 53 18.33 9.90 -6.87
C LEU A 53 19.25 10.82 -6.07
N GLU A 54 19.08 10.84 -4.75
CA GLU A 54 19.84 11.70 -3.85
C GLU A 54 20.46 10.90 -2.70
N ALA A 55 21.75 11.11 -2.46
CA ALA A 55 22.46 10.47 -1.35
C ALA A 55 22.64 11.44 -0.18
N PHE A 56 22.28 10.97 1.02
CA PHE A 56 22.45 11.69 2.27
C PHE A 56 23.33 10.89 3.22
N ARG A 57 24.13 11.59 4.03
CA ARG A 57 24.58 11.04 5.30
C ARG A 57 23.34 10.79 6.16
N ALA A 58 23.20 9.60 6.72
CA ALA A 58 21.98 9.23 7.46
C ALA A 58 21.66 10.22 8.59
N ALA A 59 22.68 10.77 9.26
CA ALA A 59 22.54 11.78 10.31
C ALA A 59 21.87 13.08 9.85
N GLN A 60 21.97 13.43 8.57
CA GLN A 60 21.41 14.63 7.94
C GLN A 60 20.19 14.33 7.06
N SER A 61 19.85 13.04 6.90
CA SER A 61 18.77 12.64 6.01
C SER A 61 17.41 13.02 6.60
N PRO A 62 16.50 13.62 5.81
CA PRO A 62 15.14 13.90 6.26
C PRO A 62 14.36 12.61 6.62
N TRP A 63 14.81 11.46 6.09
CA TRP A 63 14.18 10.16 6.30
C TRP A 63 14.71 9.41 7.53
N ARG A 64 15.50 10.04 8.41
CA ARG A 64 16.05 9.37 9.60
C ARG A 64 15.00 8.97 10.64
N ARG A 65 13.88 9.69 10.70
CA ARG A 65 12.78 9.48 11.66
C ARG A 65 11.46 9.18 10.97
N MET A 66 11.53 8.45 9.86
CA MET A 66 10.32 8.00 9.16
C MET A 66 9.48 7.07 10.05
N ASP A 67 8.16 7.17 9.89
CA ASP A 67 7.20 6.31 10.55
C ASP A 67 7.16 4.95 9.84
N LEU A 68 7.72 3.94 10.50
CA LEU A 68 7.88 2.59 9.98
C LEU A 68 7.33 1.59 10.95
N ASP A 69 6.81 0.49 10.41
CA ASP A 69 6.43 -0.67 11.18
C ASP A 69 7.67 -1.43 11.67
N GLY A 70 7.65 -1.84 12.93
CA GLY A 70 8.76 -2.58 13.56
C GLY A 70 9.94 -1.74 14.06
N ASP A 71 10.35 -1.99 15.31
CA ASP A 71 11.48 -1.31 15.94
C ASP A 71 12.82 -1.61 15.30
N ASP A 72 12.99 -2.81 14.74
CA ASP A 72 14.28 -3.22 14.17
C ASP A 72 14.58 -2.52 12.86
N ILE A 73 13.57 -2.32 12.01
CA ILE A 73 13.71 -1.51 10.78
C ILE A 73 14.02 -0.05 11.19
N ARG A 74 13.30 0.51 12.17
CA ARG A 74 13.61 1.85 12.70
C ARG A 74 15.03 1.97 13.25
N LYS A 75 15.55 0.94 13.92
CA LYS A 75 16.94 0.92 14.40
C LYS A 75 17.92 0.83 13.23
N GLN A 76 17.65 -0.01 12.23
CA GLN A 76 18.49 -0.18 11.06
C GLN A 76 18.65 1.14 10.29
N VAL A 77 17.54 1.82 10.01
CA VAL A 77 17.51 3.14 9.36
C VAL A 77 18.35 4.15 10.15
N ARG A 78 18.16 4.22 11.47
CA ARG A 78 18.90 5.17 12.31
C ARG A 78 20.40 4.90 12.40
N ARG A 79 20.82 3.65 12.20
CA ARG A 79 22.21 3.17 12.33
C ARG A 79 22.98 3.18 11.02
N ALA A 80 22.29 3.13 9.87
CA ALA A 80 22.93 3.18 8.56
C ALA A 80 23.84 4.41 8.43
N ARG A 81 24.91 4.32 7.65
CA ARG A 81 25.77 5.47 7.37
C ARG A 81 25.18 6.43 6.34
N HIS A 82 24.44 5.89 5.37
CA HIS A 82 23.87 6.65 4.26
C HIS A 82 22.43 6.23 3.97
N HIS A 83 21.65 7.20 3.51
CA HIS A 83 20.35 7.00 2.90
C HIS A 83 20.41 7.46 1.45
N ILE A 84 20.04 6.60 0.51
CA ILE A 84 19.87 6.97 -0.89
C ILE A 84 18.36 7.05 -1.14
N VAL A 85 17.86 8.24 -1.40
CA VAL A 85 16.46 8.51 -1.69
C VAL A 85 16.25 8.38 -3.18
N VAL A 86 15.26 7.57 -3.56
CA VAL A 86 14.77 7.45 -4.93
C VAL A 86 13.37 8.00 -4.95
N SER A 87 13.17 9.12 -5.64
CA SER A 87 11.88 9.80 -5.75
C SER A 87 11.41 9.83 -7.19
N SER A 88 10.08 9.84 -7.36
CA SER A 88 9.42 10.04 -8.64
C SER A 88 8.18 10.87 -8.44
N ILE A 89 8.11 12.01 -9.12
CA ILE A 89 6.93 12.84 -9.27
C ILE A 89 6.42 12.63 -10.69
N ALA A 90 5.19 12.12 -10.82
CA ALA A 90 4.61 11.80 -12.11
C ALA A 90 3.12 12.15 -12.16
N PRO A 91 2.60 12.50 -13.34
CA PRO A 91 1.15 12.61 -13.55
C PRO A 91 0.44 11.35 -13.08
N VAL A 92 -0.75 11.49 -12.51
CA VAL A 92 -1.53 10.33 -12.05
C VAL A 92 -1.85 9.35 -13.18
N THR A 93 -1.91 9.85 -14.42
CA THR A 93 -2.09 9.07 -15.65
C THR A 93 -0.90 8.17 -16.01
N ALA A 94 0.27 8.38 -15.41
CA ALA A 94 1.45 7.54 -15.59
C ALA A 94 1.53 6.39 -14.58
N GLN A 95 0.55 6.28 -13.68
CA GLN A 95 0.50 5.20 -12.71
C GLN A 95 -0.13 3.93 -13.32
N PRO A 96 0.33 2.73 -12.92
CA PRO A 96 1.32 2.46 -11.85
C PRO A 96 2.78 2.45 -12.34
N GLU A 97 3.04 2.63 -13.63
CA GLU A 97 4.37 2.44 -14.24
C GLU A 97 5.43 3.36 -13.62
N ALA A 98 5.11 4.64 -13.40
CA ALA A 98 6.05 5.58 -12.80
C ALA A 98 6.51 5.14 -11.40
N ALA A 99 5.58 4.66 -10.55
CA ALA A 99 5.93 4.11 -9.25
C ALA A 99 6.78 2.83 -9.37
N GLN A 100 6.45 1.92 -10.30
CA GLN A 100 7.24 0.70 -10.55
C GLN A 100 8.67 1.03 -11.00
N VAL A 101 8.84 2.01 -11.89
CA VAL A 101 10.16 2.46 -12.36
C VAL A 101 10.99 2.98 -11.18
N ALA A 102 10.41 3.79 -10.30
CA ALA A 102 11.09 4.28 -9.10
C ALA A 102 11.48 3.13 -8.15
N ARG A 103 10.59 2.14 -7.94
CA ARG A 103 10.90 0.97 -7.11
C ARG A 103 11.96 0.07 -7.73
N ALA A 104 11.93 -0.10 -9.05
CA ALA A 104 12.94 -0.82 -9.80
C ALA A 104 14.32 -0.15 -9.69
N ALA A 105 14.37 1.18 -9.76
CA ALA A 105 15.59 1.94 -9.52
C ALA A 105 16.09 1.76 -8.08
N ALA A 106 15.21 1.82 -7.08
CA ALA A 106 15.57 1.56 -5.68
C ALA A 106 16.10 0.13 -5.47
N ARG A 107 15.55 -0.88 -6.16
CA ARG A 107 16.09 -2.25 -6.17
C ARG A 107 17.50 -2.30 -6.78
N GLY A 108 17.72 -1.61 -7.89
CA GLY A 108 19.05 -1.51 -8.51
C GLY A 108 20.09 -0.82 -7.61
N VAL A 109 19.68 0.24 -6.89
CA VAL A 109 20.53 0.90 -5.87
C VAL A 109 20.83 -0.05 -4.72
N ALA A 110 19.82 -0.73 -4.18
CA ALA A 110 20.00 -1.68 -3.08
C ALA A 110 20.94 -2.82 -3.45
N GLU A 111 20.83 -3.36 -4.67
CA GLU A 111 21.76 -4.37 -5.18
C GLU A 111 23.21 -3.80 -5.26
N ALA A 112 23.38 -2.61 -5.85
CA ALA A 112 24.70 -2.00 -6.02
C ALA A 112 25.43 -1.72 -4.69
N TYR A 113 24.67 -1.32 -3.67
CA TYR A 113 25.22 -0.86 -2.38
C TYR A 113 24.96 -1.82 -1.22
N HIS A 114 24.43 -3.02 -1.50
CA HIS A 114 24.00 -3.99 -0.48
C HIS A 114 23.14 -3.33 0.61
N GLY A 115 22.22 -2.49 0.17
CA GLY A 115 21.30 -1.76 1.03
C GLY A 115 20.00 -2.50 1.26
N VAL A 116 19.23 -2.04 2.24
CA VAL A 116 17.84 -2.44 2.44
C VAL A 116 16.94 -1.33 1.94
N ILE A 117 15.90 -1.67 1.20
CA ILE A 117 14.93 -0.70 0.70
C ILE A 117 13.84 -0.54 1.75
N VAL A 118 13.53 0.69 2.07
CA VAL A 118 12.40 1.07 2.91
C VAL A 118 11.45 1.90 2.07
N ASP A 119 10.16 1.62 2.19
CA ASP A 119 9.09 2.39 1.58
C ASP A 119 8.39 3.19 2.69
N PRO A 120 8.64 4.51 2.79
CA PRO A 120 8.00 5.35 3.80
C PRO A 120 6.47 5.44 3.63
N LEU A 121 5.97 5.25 2.40
CA LEU A 121 4.57 5.35 2.07
C LEU A 121 3.79 4.11 2.49
N THR A 122 4.39 2.91 2.53
CA THR A 122 3.80 1.73 3.21
C THR A 122 4.19 1.63 4.67
N GLY A 123 5.30 2.28 5.07
CA GLY A 123 5.91 2.12 6.38
C GLY A 123 6.71 0.82 6.52
N THR A 124 7.00 0.09 5.44
CA THR A 124 7.62 -1.23 5.51
C THR A 124 8.99 -1.28 4.84
N ALA A 125 9.83 -2.23 5.25
CA ALA A 125 11.01 -2.62 4.48
C ALA A 125 10.57 -3.55 3.35
N LEU A 126 11.05 -3.29 2.13
CA LEU A 126 10.79 -4.16 1.00
C LEU A 126 11.78 -5.32 1.03
N THR A 127 11.24 -6.54 1.01
CA THR A 127 12.07 -7.73 0.96
C THR A 127 12.78 -7.80 -0.40
N HIS A 128 14.11 -7.87 -0.37
CA HIS A 128 14.92 -8.16 -1.54
C HIS A 128 15.17 -9.67 -1.58
N CYS A 129 14.49 -10.36 -2.50
CA CYS A 129 14.76 -11.76 -2.80
C CYS A 129 15.97 -11.84 -3.75
N PRO A 130 17.12 -12.43 -3.33
CA PRO A 130 18.33 -12.49 -4.16
C PRO A 130 18.16 -13.30 -5.44
N GLN A 131 17.21 -14.24 -5.47
CA GLN A 131 16.89 -15.05 -6.65
C GLN A 131 15.83 -14.42 -7.55
N CYS A 132 15.24 -13.29 -7.16
CA CYS A 132 14.14 -12.68 -7.88
C CYS A 132 14.65 -11.60 -8.85
N PRO A 133 14.25 -11.63 -10.13
CA PRO A 133 14.77 -10.74 -11.16
C PRO A 133 14.17 -9.33 -11.02
N GLY A 134 14.67 -8.54 -10.07
CA GLY A 134 14.31 -7.13 -9.92
C GLY A 134 12.81 -6.88 -9.73
N GLU A 135 12.36 -5.70 -10.16
CA GLU A 135 10.95 -5.33 -10.16
C GLU A 135 10.20 -6.02 -11.30
N ARG A 136 9.01 -6.57 -11.00
CA ARG A 136 8.17 -7.27 -11.99
C ARG A 136 7.66 -6.32 -13.06
N GLN A 137 7.47 -6.86 -14.26
CA GLN A 137 6.86 -6.11 -15.36
C GLN A 137 5.38 -5.87 -15.09
N GLU A 138 4.62 -6.93 -14.76
CA GLU A 138 3.22 -6.82 -14.37
C GLU A 138 3.11 -6.16 -13.00
N PHE A 139 2.28 -5.12 -12.91
CA PHE A 139 1.92 -4.52 -11.63
C PHE A 139 0.94 -5.41 -10.87
N ARG A 140 1.19 -5.63 -9.58
CA ARG A 140 0.25 -6.27 -8.64
C ARG A 140 0.28 -5.53 -7.33
N LEU A 141 -0.86 -5.06 -6.85
CA LEU A 141 -0.96 -4.30 -5.60
C LEU A 141 -0.45 -5.10 -4.39
N GLY A 142 -0.64 -6.43 -4.42
CA GLY A 142 -0.17 -7.34 -3.38
C GLY A 142 1.34 -7.49 -3.26
N ASP A 143 2.13 -7.01 -4.23
CA ASP A 143 3.60 -7.10 -4.19
C ASP A 143 4.19 -5.98 -3.32
N ASP A 144 3.79 -5.88 -2.05
CA ASP A 144 4.25 -4.91 -1.06
C ASP A 144 4.03 -3.42 -1.43
N TRP A 145 2.97 -3.11 -2.17
CA TRP A 145 2.58 -1.72 -2.46
C TRP A 145 1.63 -1.11 -1.42
N LEU A 146 1.11 -1.95 -0.51
CA LEU A 146 0.26 -1.56 0.61
C LEU A 146 0.96 -1.85 1.94
N GLY A 147 0.80 -0.93 2.87
CA GLY A 147 1.05 -1.14 4.29
C GLY A 147 -0.20 -0.85 5.12
N TRP A 148 -0.07 -0.98 6.43
CA TRP A 148 -1.20 -0.90 7.37
C TRP A 148 -0.80 -0.07 8.58
N THR A 149 -1.67 0.84 8.98
CA THR A 149 -1.62 1.44 10.33
C THR A 149 -2.71 0.78 11.15
N SER A 150 -2.34 0.20 12.29
CA SER A 150 -3.28 -0.37 13.25
C SER A 150 -3.32 0.49 14.50
N GLU A 151 -4.51 0.93 14.87
CA GLU A 151 -4.77 1.68 16.10
C GLU A 151 -5.72 0.86 16.96
N VAL A 152 -5.44 0.84 18.26
CA VAL A 152 -6.37 0.30 19.25
C VAL A 152 -7.08 1.49 19.88
N ASP A 153 -8.37 1.62 19.58
CA ASP A 153 -9.25 2.61 20.20
C ASP A 153 -9.39 2.27 21.69
N GLU A 154 -8.82 3.13 22.54
CA GLU A 154 -8.90 3.03 24.00
C GLU A 154 -10.33 3.15 24.53
N THR A 155 -11.24 3.72 23.73
CA THR A 155 -12.68 3.81 24.05
C THR A 155 -13.47 2.59 23.59
N GLY A 156 -12.87 1.75 22.73
CA GLY A 156 -13.44 0.49 22.29
C GLY A 156 -13.40 -0.57 23.39
N SER A 157 -14.40 -1.45 23.42
CA SER A 157 -14.37 -2.62 24.28
C SER A 157 -13.24 -3.54 23.84
N CYS A 158 -12.20 -3.67 24.66
CA CYS A 158 -11.14 -4.66 24.51
C CYS A 158 -11.07 -5.48 25.81
N PRO A 159 -11.99 -6.44 26.01
CA PRO A 159 -11.94 -7.27 27.20
C PRO A 159 -10.58 -8.00 27.24
N PRO A 160 -10.02 -8.26 28.45
CA PRO A 160 -8.83 -9.09 28.57
C PRO A 160 -9.07 -10.39 27.77
N TRP A 161 -8.07 -10.80 27.00
CA TRP A 161 -8.22 -11.82 25.96
C TRP A 161 -8.91 -13.09 26.50
N GLU A 162 -10.21 -13.20 26.20
CA GLU A 162 -11.03 -14.39 26.41
C GLU A 162 -11.57 -14.83 25.04
N PRO A 163 -11.21 -16.03 24.54
CA PRO A 163 -11.63 -16.50 23.23
C PRO A 163 -13.15 -16.51 23.03
N ALA A 164 -13.92 -16.77 24.10
CA ALA A 164 -15.38 -16.76 24.11
C ALA A 164 -15.99 -15.35 24.03
N ALA A 165 -15.22 -14.30 24.35
CA ALA A 165 -15.62 -12.91 24.31
C ALA A 165 -15.07 -12.15 23.07
N SER A 166 -14.41 -12.85 22.14
CA SER A 166 -13.79 -12.25 20.95
C SER A 166 -14.76 -11.42 20.10
N GLY A 167 -16.04 -11.79 20.03
CA GLY A 167 -17.09 -11.04 19.33
C GLY A 167 -17.50 -9.72 20.02
N LEU A 168 -17.13 -9.51 21.28
CA LEU A 168 -17.38 -8.28 22.05
C LEU A 168 -16.25 -7.24 21.92
N CYS A 169 -15.18 -7.59 21.19
CA CYS A 169 -14.06 -6.69 20.94
C CYS A 169 -14.32 -5.85 19.69
N SER A 170 -14.17 -4.53 19.80
CA SER A 170 -14.38 -3.59 18.68
C SER A 170 -13.37 -2.44 18.70
N CYS A 171 -12.19 -2.67 19.28
CA CYS A 171 -11.18 -1.64 19.48
C CYS A 171 -10.21 -1.49 18.30
N LEU A 172 -10.21 -2.39 17.32
CA LEU A 172 -9.23 -2.34 16.24
C LEU A 172 -9.74 -1.45 15.10
N ARG A 173 -8.89 -0.47 14.76
CA ARG A 173 -8.97 0.32 13.55
C ARG A 173 -7.76 0.02 12.68
N VAL A 174 -8.00 -0.30 11.41
CA VAL A 174 -6.93 -0.55 10.43
C VAL A 174 -7.12 0.34 9.24
N THR A 175 -6.07 1.07 8.86
CA THR A 175 -6.05 1.99 7.72
C THR A 175 -4.96 1.55 6.75
N THR A 176 -5.24 1.57 5.44
CA THR A 176 -4.22 1.33 4.42
C THR A 176 -3.20 2.45 4.40
N ARG A 177 -2.00 2.10 3.94
CA ARG A 177 -0.96 3.05 3.56
C ARG A 177 -0.49 2.73 2.15
N GLY A 178 -0.37 3.75 1.31
CA GLY A 178 0.29 3.65 0.01
C GLY A 178 -0.64 3.87 -1.18
N LEU A 179 -1.96 3.86 -1.01
CA LEU A 179 -2.91 4.11 -2.11
C LEU A 179 -2.78 5.51 -2.71
N ARG A 180 -2.36 6.48 -1.90
CA ARG A 180 -2.14 7.87 -2.35
C ARG A 180 -1.13 7.99 -3.49
N ARG A 181 -0.16 7.07 -3.59
CA ARG A 181 0.83 7.08 -4.68
C ARG A 181 0.21 6.79 -6.05
N PHE A 182 -1.00 6.22 -6.07
CA PHE A 182 -1.78 5.92 -7.26
C PHE A 182 -2.93 6.90 -7.49
N GLY A 183 -3.02 7.98 -6.70
CA GLY A 183 -4.11 8.97 -6.82
C GLY A 183 -5.41 8.58 -6.11
N LEU A 184 -5.38 7.53 -5.28
CA LEU A 184 -6.53 7.10 -4.49
C LEU A 184 -6.47 7.62 -3.04
N PRO A 185 -7.63 7.84 -2.39
CA PRO A 185 -7.68 7.98 -0.94
C PRO A 185 -7.23 6.68 -0.28
N GLU A 186 -6.69 6.79 0.94
CA GLU A 186 -6.53 5.60 1.78
C GLU A 186 -7.91 5.06 2.19
N ILE A 187 -7.98 3.80 2.57
CA ILE A 187 -9.21 3.18 3.05
C ILE A 187 -9.01 2.62 4.46
N MET A 188 -10.07 2.58 5.25
CA MET A 188 -10.00 2.11 6.63
C MET A 188 -11.20 1.26 7.01
N LEU A 189 -10.99 0.35 7.95
CA LEU A 189 -12.03 -0.40 8.63
C LEU A 189 -11.92 -0.09 10.13
N ASP A 190 -13.06 0.23 10.73
CA ASP A 190 -13.17 0.58 12.14
C ASP A 190 -14.09 -0.40 12.87
N GLY A 191 -13.85 -0.59 14.16
CA GLY A 191 -14.69 -1.43 15.02
C GLY A 191 -14.49 -2.93 14.85
N ALA A 192 -13.33 -3.39 14.35
CA ALA A 192 -12.99 -4.80 14.31
C ALA A 192 -12.50 -5.29 15.68
N ALA A 193 -12.67 -6.58 15.96
CA ALA A 193 -11.98 -7.25 17.06
C ALA A 193 -10.50 -7.43 16.70
N CYS A 194 -9.61 -7.34 17.71
CA CYS A 194 -8.19 -7.65 17.53
C CYS A 194 -7.95 -9.07 16.96
N ALA A 195 -8.84 -10.01 17.27
CA ALA A 195 -8.80 -11.39 16.75
C ALA A 195 -9.03 -11.47 15.23
N HIS A 196 -9.64 -10.44 14.63
CA HIS A 196 -9.94 -10.36 13.20
C HIS A 196 -8.94 -9.49 12.42
N SER A 197 -7.78 -9.16 12.99
CA SER A 197 -6.79 -8.30 12.32
C SER A 197 -6.39 -8.78 10.92
N LEU A 198 -6.17 -10.09 10.75
CA LEU A 198 -5.88 -10.69 9.45
C LEU A 198 -7.06 -10.55 8.48
N CYS A 199 -8.27 -10.88 8.94
CA CYS A 199 -9.50 -10.75 8.17
C CYS A 199 -9.72 -9.31 7.69
N THR A 200 -9.46 -8.35 8.58
CA THR A 200 -9.51 -6.91 8.30
C THR A 200 -8.48 -6.49 7.25
N VAL A 201 -7.27 -7.01 7.31
CA VAL A 201 -6.23 -6.73 6.30
C VAL A 201 -6.60 -7.32 4.94
N ASP A 202 -7.14 -8.53 4.90
CA ASP A 202 -7.49 -9.19 3.64
C ASP A 202 -8.65 -8.51 2.92
N ILE A 203 -9.70 -8.12 3.65
CA ILE A 203 -10.81 -7.36 3.08
C ILE A 203 -10.36 -5.97 2.59
N LEU A 204 -9.51 -5.28 3.35
CA LEU A 204 -8.97 -3.99 2.92
C LEU A 204 -8.11 -4.17 1.65
N ARG A 205 -7.31 -5.23 1.57
CA ARG A 205 -6.51 -5.53 0.38
C ARG A 205 -7.38 -5.75 -0.85
N ALA A 206 -8.44 -6.56 -0.73
CA ALA A 206 -9.36 -6.83 -1.84
C ALA A 206 -10.11 -5.57 -2.30
N VAL A 207 -10.57 -4.74 -1.35
CA VAL A 207 -11.20 -3.45 -1.66
C VAL A 207 -10.22 -2.50 -2.35
N ALA A 208 -8.99 -2.41 -1.84
CA ALA A 208 -7.94 -1.57 -2.40
C ALA A 208 -7.62 -1.97 -3.85
N ASP A 209 -7.47 -3.28 -4.13
CA ASP A 209 -7.20 -3.80 -5.46
C ASP A 209 -8.33 -3.46 -6.44
N ARG A 210 -9.57 -3.73 -6.04
CA ARG A 210 -10.75 -3.42 -6.86
C ARG A 210 -10.91 -1.93 -7.14
N LEU A 211 -10.63 -1.07 -6.15
CA LEU A 211 -10.66 0.38 -6.30
C LEU A 211 -9.57 0.87 -7.26
N LEU A 212 -8.36 0.34 -7.13
CA LEU A 212 -7.21 0.67 -7.96
C LEU A 212 -7.44 0.26 -9.41
N LEU A 213 -7.87 -0.97 -9.66
CA LEU A 213 -8.18 -1.42 -11.02
C LEU A 213 -9.20 -0.51 -11.70
N GLY A 214 -10.31 -0.21 -11.00
CA GLY A 214 -11.30 0.73 -11.53
C GLY A 214 -10.77 2.16 -11.69
N HIS A 215 -9.80 2.57 -10.87
CA HIS A 215 -9.21 3.91 -10.93
C HIS A 215 -8.31 4.10 -12.14
N LEU A 216 -7.45 3.13 -12.41
CA LEU A 216 -6.55 3.13 -13.55
C LEU A 216 -7.34 3.14 -14.87
N ASP A 217 -8.39 2.33 -14.96
CA ASP A 217 -9.33 2.33 -16.08
C ASP A 217 -10.02 3.71 -16.24
N TRP A 218 -10.55 4.26 -15.15
CA TRP A 218 -11.22 5.55 -15.18
C TRP A 218 -10.30 6.72 -15.58
N ILE A 219 -9.06 6.77 -15.06
CA ILE A 219 -8.10 7.83 -15.40
C ILE A 219 -7.77 7.80 -16.90
N THR A 220 -7.69 6.62 -17.50
CA THR A 220 -7.42 6.47 -18.93
C THR A 220 -8.51 7.15 -19.77
N GLY A 221 -9.77 7.05 -19.35
CA GLY A 221 -10.90 7.73 -19.99
C GLY A 221 -11.12 9.19 -19.57
N HIS A 222 -10.47 9.66 -18.49
CA HIS A 222 -10.69 10.99 -17.90
C HIS A 222 -9.38 11.68 -17.48
N PRO A 223 -8.41 11.84 -18.41
CA PRO A 223 -7.14 12.45 -18.07
C PRO A 223 -7.33 13.89 -17.57
N GLY A 224 -6.73 14.22 -16.43
CA GLY A 224 -6.79 15.56 -15.82
C GLY A 224 -8.12 15.89 -15.11
N ALA A 225 -9.06 14.95 -15.01
CA ALA A 225 -10.27 15.17 -14.21
C ALA A 225 -9.91 15.33 -12.72
N PRO A 226 -10.34 16.44 -12.06
CA PRO A 226 -9.90 16.77 -10.70
C PRO A 226 -10.57 15.94 -9.61
N CYS A 227 -11.66 15.24 -9.95
CA CYS A 227 -12.46 14.46 -9.01
C CYS A 227 -13.00 13.20 -9.71
N ARG A 228 -13.09 12.11 -8.96
CA ARG A 228 -13.75 10.88 -9.39
C ARG A 228 -14.97 10.62 -8.52
N THR A 229 -16.06 10.17 -9.14
CA THR A 229 -17.28 9.77 -8.44
C THR A 229 -17.55 8.30 -8.65
N ILE A 230 -17.75 7.55 -7.55
CA ILE A 230 -18.04 6.11 -7.54
C ILE A 230 -19.35 5.83 -6.78
N GLY A 231 -19.90 4.63 -6.99
CA GLY A 231 -20.99 4.13 -6.15
C GLY A 231 -20.52 3.87 -4.72
N GLU A 232 -21.44 3.97 -3.76
CA GLU A 232 -21.13 3.65 -2.36
C GLU A 232 -20.98 2.15 -2.11
N HIS A 233 -21.51 1.29 -2.97
CA HIS A 233 -21.35 -0.16 -2.84
C HIS A 233 -20.35 -0.68 -3.85
N LEU A 234 -19.34 -1.39 -3.36
CA LEU A 234 -18.36 -2.10 -4.14
C LEU A 234 -18.71 -3.59 -4.14
N ARG A 235 -18.60 -4.22 -5.31
CA ARG A 235 -18.70 -5.68 -5.47
C ARG A 235 -17.29 -6.22 -5.64
N ILE A 236 -16.89 -7.09 -4.73
CA ILE A 236 -15.61 -7.80 -4.74
C ILE A 236 -15.89 -9.21 -5.26
N GLY A 237 -15.26 -9.60 -6.37
CA GLY A 237 -15.38 -10.96 -6.88
C GLY A 237 -14.51 -11.94 -6.08
N GLN A 238 -14.84 -13.24 -6.12
CA GLN A 238 -14.00 -14.27 -5.49
C GLN A 238 -12.58 -14.31 -6.08
N ALA A 239 -12.42 -14.09 -7.39
CA ALA A 239 -11.10 -14.01 -8.02
C ALA A 239 -10.21 -12.90 -7.41
N ASP A 240 -10.81 -11.79 -6.97
CA ASP A 240 -10.10 -10.70 -6.30
C ASP A 240 -9.68 -11.09 -4.87
N PHE A 241 -10.31 -12.10 -4.28
CA PHE A 241 -10.10 -12.56 -2.89
C PHE A 241 -9.22 -13.82 -2.80
N ALA A 242 -9.37 -14.76 -3.74
CA ALA A 242 -8.63 -16.02 -3.80
C ALA A 242 -7.14 -15.81 -4.08
N VAL A 243 -6.77 -14.73 -4.79
CA VAL A 243 -5.37 -14.33 -5.02
C VAL A 243 -4.62 -14.07 -3.71
N PHE A 244 -5.33 -13.70 -2.64
CA PHE A 244 -4.72 -13.31 -1.37
C PHE A 244 -4.99 -14.29 -0.22
N SER A 245 -6.15 -14.94 -0.19
CA SER A 245 -6.58 -15.81 0.91
C SER A 245 -6.15 -17.28 0.78
N GLY A 246 -5.75 -17.74 -0.42
CA GLY A 246 -5.36 -19.14 -0.64
C GLY A 246 -6.49 -20.17 -0.47
N SER A 247 -7.74 -19.73 -0.31
CA SER A 247 -8.92 -20.59 -0.12
C SER A 247 -9.50 -21.05 -1.46
N PRO A 248 -9.97 -22.31 -1.58
CA PRO A 248 -10.71 -22.77 -2.76
C PRO A 248 -12.08 -22.09 -2.87
N ASP A 249 -12.57 -21.98 -4.11
CA ASP A 249 -13.85 -21.38 -4.52
C ASP A 249 -15.01 -21.84 -3.63
N LEU A 250 -15.58 -20.90 -2.88
CA LEU A 250 -16.92 -21.00 -2.29
C LEU A 250 -17.86 -20.11 -3.12
N ASP A 251 -19.10 -20.56 -3.29
CA ASP A 251 -20.19 -20.02 -4.14
C ASP A 251 -19.99 -18.61 -4.75
N ASP A 252 -20.24 -18.53 -6.07
CA ASP A 252 -20.06 -17.42 -7.03
C ASP A 252 -20.62 -16.03 -6.66
N GLU A 253 -21.18 -15.82 -5.47
CA GLU A 253 -21.81 -14.54 -5.14
C GLU A 253 -20.78 -13.47 -4.74
N PRO A 254 -20.70 -12.34 -5.48
CA PRO A 254 -19.75 -11.28 -5.17
C PRO A 254 -20.07 -10.65 -3.82
N PHE A 255 -19.05 -10.55 -2.99
CA PHE A 255 -19.14 -9.95 -1.67
C PHE A 255 -19.31 -8.43 -1.78
N ARG A 256 -20.28 -7.88 -1.04
CA ARG A 256 -20.62 -6.44 -1.10
C ARG A 256 -19.99 -5.70 0.06
N VAL A 257 -19.32 -4.61 -0.26
CA VAL A 257 -18.72 -3.68 0.69
C VAL A 257 -19.39 -2.33 0.54
N ARG A 258 -19.74 -1.70 1.66
CA ARG A 258 -20.17 -0.30 1.68
C ARG A 258 -18.99 0.60 1.93
N LEU A 259 -18.87 1.63 1.11
CA LEU A 259 -17.93 2.72 1.22
C LEU A 259 -18.66 3.92 1.81
N THR A 260 -17.98 4.65 2.67
CA THR A 260 -18.43 5.93 3.21
C THR A 260 -17.24 6.89 3.27
N ARG A 261 -17.48 8.20 3.19
CA ARG A 261 -16.42 9.15 3.52
C ARG A 261 -16.18 9.09 5.01
N ASP A 262 -14.91 9.05 5.42
CA ASP A 262 -14.63 9.25 6.82
C ASP A 262 -14.93 10.70 7.22
N ALA A 263 -15.54 10.85 8.40
CA ALA A 263 -15.95 12.14 8.91
C ALA A 263 -14.76 12.94 9.47
N ALA A 264 -13.76 12.22 10.01
CA ALA A 264 -12.57 12.82 10.61
C ALA A 264 -11.50 13.13 9.54
N ASP A 265 -11.30 12.25 8.58
CA ASP A 265 -10.38 12.42 7.45
C ASP A 265 -11.11 12.32 6.10
N ARG A 266 -11.37 13.48 5.48
CA ARG A 266 -11.99 13.56 4.15
C ARG A 266 -11.12 12.96 3.03
N SER A 267 -9.86 12.63 3.30
CA SER A 267 -8.95 11.95 2.40
C SER A 267 -8.88 10.44 2.62
N CYS A 268 -9.73 9.89 3.51
CA CYS A 268 -9.89 8.47 3.75
C CYS A 268 -11.34 8.01 3.46
N LEU A 269 -11.49 6.78 2.98
CA LEU A 269 -12.79 6.12 2.83
C LEU A 269 -12.94 5.01 3.87
N ARG A 270 -14.03 5.04 4.63
CA ARG A 270 -14.37 3.98 5.56
C ARG A 270 -15.13 2.86 4.84
N ILE A 271 -14.67 1.63 5.02
CA ILE A 271 -15.35 0.43 4.55
C ILE A 271 -16.17 -0.21 5.68
N GLY A 272 -17.24 -0.89 5.31
CA GLY A 272 -18.06 -1.63 6.27
C GLY A 272 -19.07 -2.55 5.59
N PRO A 273 -19.89 -3.23 6.42
CA PRO A 273 -20.93 -4.13 5.93
C PRO A 273 -21.92 -3.40 5.01
N PRO A 274 -22.57 -4.13 4.08
CA PRO A 274 -23.60 -3.59 3.22
C PRO A 274 -24.81 -3.11 4.04
N ASP A 275 -25.61 -2.23 3.46
CA ASP A 275 -26.86 -1.77 4.10
C ASP A 275 -27.81 -2.96 4.32
N GLY A 276 -28.46 -2.98 5.50
CA GLY A 276 -29.36 -4.07 5.89
C GLY A 276 -28.66 -5.34 6.37
N PHE A 277 -27.35 -5.30 6.63
CA PHE A 277 -26.69 -6.38 7.36
C PHE A 277 -27.03 -6.32 8.86
N ASP A 278 -27.73 -7.34 9.36
CA ASP A 278 -28.25 -7.39 10.74
C ASP A 278 -27.21 -7.80 11.81
N GLY A 279 -25.93 -7.89 11.45
CA GLY A 279 -24.83 -8.29 12.35
C GLY A 279 -23.81 -7.19 12.62
N THR A 280 -22.85 -7.50 13.48
CA THR A 280 -21.69 -6.64 13.77
C THR A 280 -20.66 -6.67 12.64
N VAL A 281 -19.70 -5.74 12.67
CA VAL A 281 -18.53 -5.78 11.78
C VAL A 281 -17.78 -7.12 11.91
N ASN A 282 -17.71 -7.68 13.12
CA ASN A 282 -17.08 -8.97 13.36
C ASN A 282 -17.87 -10.12 12.73
N ASP A 283 -19.22 -10.12 12.84
CA ASP A 283 -20.06 -11.11 12.16
C ASP A 283 -19.90 -11.06 10.65
N TRP A 284 -19.74 -9.85 10.11
CA TRP A 284 -19.49 -9.62 8.69
C TRP A 284 -18.11 -10.15 8.27
N LEU A 285 -17.06 -9.87 9.04
CA LEU A 285 -15.71 -10.39 8.79
C LEU A 285 -15.67 -11.93 8.85
N CYS A 286 -16.34 -12.55 9.83
CA CYS A 286 -16.47 -14.00 9.94
C CYS A 286 -17.19 -14.67 8.76
N ARG A 287 -18.12 -13.96 8.12
CA ARG A 287 -18.91 -14.44 6.97
C ARG A 287 -18.27 -14.11 5.62
N THR A 288 -17.17 -13.37 5.61
CA THR A 288 -16.47 -13.05 4.37
C THR A 288 -15.87 -14.35 3.84
N PRO A 289 -16.23 -14.79 2.61
CA PRO A 289 -15.82 -16.09 2.11
C PRO A 289 -14.29 -16.24 2.08
N GLY A 290 -13.80 -17.44 2.41
CA GLY A 290 -12.36 -17.76 2.42
C GLY A 290 -11.63 -17.59 3.75
N ILE A 291 -12.33 -17.21 4.83
CA ILE A 291 -11.70 -16.91 6.14
C ILE A 291 -11.81 -18.07 7.16
N LEU A 292 -12.65 -19.08 6.93
CA LEU A 292 -12.83 -20.23 7.85
C LEU A 292 -12.09 -21.51 7.42
N ALA A 293 -11.16 -21.43 6.47
CA ALA A 293 -10.34 -22.56 6.03
C ALA A 293 -8.84 -22.28 6.25
N ALA A 294 -8.45 -21.99 7.49
CA ALA A 294 -7.07 -22.06 7.96
C ALA A 294 -7.03 -22.62 9.38
#